data_AF-A0A256BN44-F1
#
_entry.id   AF-A0A256BN44-F1
#
_cell.length_a   1.000
_cell.length_b   1.000
_cell.length_c   1.000
_cell.angle_alpha   90.00
_cell.angle_beta   90.00
_cell.angle_gamma   90.00
#
_symmetry.space_group_name_H-M   'P 1'
#
loop_
_entity.id
_entity.type
_entity.pdbx_description
1 polymer ?
#
loop_
_entity_poly.entity_id
_entity_poly.type
_entity_poly.pdbx_seq_one_letter_code
_entity_poly.pdbx_strand_id
1 'polypeptide(L)'
;MFTLARILDTTAQELLDLLSISKNRDLLEPQVNSSTQEIDSEIPIWESFTTFAQSLPPEVLDRLPTDGAANHDHYLYGSPKQST
;
A
#
# COMPACT_ATOMS: atom_id res chain seq x y z
N MET A 1 15.19 44.75 13.00
CA MET A 1 15.54 44.18 11.67
C MET A 1 16.12 42.77 11.85
N PHE A 2 15.34 41.79 12.37
CA PHE A 2 15.86 40.41 12.63
C PHE A 2 14.77 39.31 12.57
N THR A 3 13.59 39.58 12.02
CA THR A 3 12.48 38.61 11.97
C THR A 3 12.53 37.69 10.76
N LEU A 4 13.03 38.16 9.61
CA LEU A 4 13.09 37.36 8.38
C LEU A 4 14.06 36.18 8.50
N ALA A 5 15.20 36.35 9.18
CA ALA A 5 16.16 35.28 9.41
C ALA A 5 15.62 34.15 10.30
N ARG A 6 14.76 34.48 11.30
CA ARG A 6 14.16 33.49 12.20
C ARG A 6 13.13 32.61 11.50
N ILE A 7 12.38 33.18 10.55
CA ILE A 7 11.33 32.47 9.81
C ILE A 7 11.96 31.46 8.84
N LEU A 8 13.03 31.84 8.14
CA LEU A 8 13.75 30.91 7.26
C LEU A 8 14.33 29.72 8.04
N ASP A 9 14.87 29.99 9.23
CA ASP A 9 15.41 28.96 10.12
C ASP A 9 14.28 28.01 10.61
N THR A 10 13.12 28.55 10.99
CA THR A 10 11.97 27.71 11.41
C THR A 10 11.49 26.80 10.28
N THR A 11 11.42 27.29 9.04
CA THR A 11 11.02 26.46 7.89
C THR A 11 12.05 25.38 7.55
N ALA A 12 13.33 25.62 7.80
CA ALA A 12 14.39 24.64 7.55
C ALA A 12 14.33 23.48 8.55
N GLN A 13 14.09 23.78 9.83
CA GLN A 13 13.94 22.77 10.88
C GLN A 13 12.72 21.88 10.65
N GLU A 14 11.60 22.46 10.23
CA GLU A 14 10.37 21.70 9.96
C GLU A 14 10.54 20.73 8.79
N LEU A 15 11.21 21.16 7.70
CA LEU A 15 11.54 20.28 6.58
C LEU A 15 12.50 19.15 6.98
N LEU A 16 13.45 19.41 7.89
CA LEU A 16 14.38 18.40 8.39
C LEU A 16 13.68 17.36 9.29
N ASP A 17 12.70 17.79 10.07
CA ASP A 17 11.89 16.90 10.91
C ASP A 17 11.01 15.99 10.05
N LEU A 18 10.38 16.53 8.99
CA LEU A 18 9.60 15.71 8.04
C LEU A 18 10.47 14.68 7.30
N LEU A 19 11.69 15.07 6.90
CA LEU A 19 12.67 14.14 6.33
C LEU A 19 13.09 13.06 7.34
N SER A 20 13.23 13.42 8.62
CA SER A 20 13.57 12.47 9.70
C SER A 20 12.45 11.49 9.99
N ILE A 21 11.18 11.93 9.92
CA ILE A 21 9.99 11.07 10.04
C ILE A 21 9.94 10.06 8.88
N SER A 22 10.22 10.50 7.65
CA SER A 22 10.22 9.59 6.48
C SER A 22 11.30 8.51 6.54
N LYS A 23 12.41 8.78 7.25
CA LYS A 23 13.57 7.88 7.34
C LYS A 23 13.43 6.81 8.42
N ASN A 24 12.48 6.95 9.35
CA ASN A 24 12.23 5.98 10.45
C ASN A 24 11.01 5.09 10.17
N ARG A 25 10.95 4.53 8.96
CA ARG A 25 9.87 3.63 8.52
C ARG A 25 10.00 2.18 9.03
N ASP A 26 11.03 1.89 9.82
CA ASP A 26 11.29 0.58 10.44
C ASP A 26 10.55 0.34 11.77
N LEU A 27 9.87 1.35 12.35
CA LEU A 27 9.27 1.22 13.70
C LEU A 27 7.74 1.12 13.73
N LEU A 28 7.09 0.88 12.59
CA LEU A 28 5.66 0.61 12.52
C LEU A 28 5.42 -0.70 11.77
N GLU A 29 5.93 -1.79 12.32
CA GLU A 29 5.57 -3.14 11.90
C GLU A 29 4.14 -3.45 12.40
N PRO A 30 3.12 -3.55 11.52
CA PRO A 30 1.88 -4.23 11.89
C PRO A 30 2.26 -5.67 12.26
N GLN A 31 1.80 -6.14 13.42
CA GLN A 31 2.03 -7.51 13.89
C GLN A 31 1.29 -8.50 12.96
N VAL A 32 1.86 -8.77 11.79
CA VAL A 32 1.46 -9.83 10.87
C VAL A 32 2.02 -11.11 11.46
N ASN A 33 1.13 -11.87 12.09
CA ASN A 33 1.38 -13.22 12.58
C ASN A 33 2.04 -14.08 11.47
N SER A 34 3.34 -14.33 11.64
CA SER A 34 4.17 -15.11 10.75
C SER A 34 3.75 -16.57 10.69
N SER A 35 2.76 -16.88 9.85
CA SER A 35 2.92 -18.01 8.94
C SER A 35 3.63 -17.50 7.68
N THR A 36 4.83 -16.95 7.86
CA THR A 36 5.62 -16.35 6.79
C THR A 36 6.23 -17.49 5.99
N GLN A 37 5.54 -17.89 4.91
CA GLN A 37 6.24 -18.44 3.76
C GLN A 37 7.32 -17.44 3.38
N GLU A 38 8.56 -17.91 3.27
CA GLU A 38 9.68 -17.09 2.80
C GLU A 38 9.28 -16.46 1.47
N ILE A 39 9.02 -15.15 1.51
CA ILE A 39 8.68 -14.39 0.32
C ILE A 39 10.02 -14.21 -0.37
N ASP A 40 10.30 -15.12 -1.31
CA ASP A 40 11.49 -15.06 -2.14
C ASP A 40 11.52 -13.69 -2.81
N SER A 41 12.41 -12.83 -2.30
CA SER A 41 12.44 -11.40 -2.64
C SER A 41 12.95 -11.16 -4.06
N GLU A 42 13.37 -12.23 -4.74
CA GLU A 42 13.79 -12.24 -6.13
C GLU A 42 12.60 -12.19 -7.10
N ILE A 43 11.41 -12.68 -6.68
CA ILE A 43 10.24 -12.75 -7.56
C ILE A 43 9.36 -11.51 -7.34
N PRO A 44 9.12 -10.71 -8.38
CA PRO A 44 8.17 -9.61 -8.30
C PRO A 44 6.76 -10.12 -7.94
N ILE A 45 6.07 -9.37 -7.08
CA ILE A 45 4.72 -9.75 -6.59
C ILE A 45 3.74 -10.07 -7.74
N TRP A 46 3.82 -9.37 -8.87
CA TRP A 46 2.95 -9.60 -10.03
C TRP A 46 3.14 -10.99 -10.67
N GLU A 47 4.33 -11.57 -10.58
CA GLU A 47 4.67 -12.87 -11.16
C GLU A 47 4.03 -13.99 -10.34
N SER A 48 3.99 -13.84 -9.01
CA SER A 48 3.22 -14.72 -8.11
C SER A 48 1.72 -14.67 -8.43
N PHE A 49 1.16 -13.48 -8.62
CA PHE A 49 -0.25 -13.33 -9.03
C PHE A 49 -0.54 -13.95 -10.40
N THR A 50 0.37 -13.79 -11.36
CA THR A 50 0.23 -14.36 -12.71
C THR A 50 0.25 -15.88 -12.66
N THR A 51 1.20 -16.45 -11.91
CA THR A 51 1.32 -17.90 -11.70
C THR A 51 0.07 -18.46 -11.05
N PHE A 52 -0.44 -17.78 -10.03
CA PHE A 52 -1.70 -18.16 -9.38
C PHE A 52 -2.89 -18.08 -10.36
N ALA A 53 -3.04 -16.99 -11.10
CA ALA A 53 -4.14 -16.83 -12.05
C ALA A 53 -4.15 -17.90 -13.14
N GLN A 54 -2.98 -18.34 -13.63
CA GLN A 54 -2.84 -19.42 -14.59
C GLN A 54 -3.23 -20.79 -14.04
N SER A 55 -3.18 -20.98 -12.72
CA SER A 55 -3.59 -22.23 -12.06
C SER A 55 -5.11 -22.38 -11.93
N LEU A 56 -5.87 -21.30 -12.16
CA LEU A 56 -7.33 -21.29 -12.01
C LEU A 56 -8.03 -21.82 -13.28
N PRO A 57 -9.12 -22.58 -13.14
CA PRO A 57 -9.98 -22.93 -14.27
C PRO A 57 -10.60 -21.68 -14.92
N PRO A 58 -10.81 -21.68 -16.25
CA PRO A 58 -11.36 -20.53 -16.96
C PRO A 58 -12.76 -20.15 -16.48
N GLU A 59 -13.57 -21.10 -16.03
CA GLU A 59 -14.93 -20.85 -15.52
C GLU A 59 -14.95 -20.03 -14.23
N VAL A 60 -13.84 -20.01 -13.48
CA VAL A 60 -13.68 -19.18 -12.29
C VAL A 60 -13.36 -17.73 -12.69
N LEU A 61 -12.53 -17.56 -13.72
CA LEU A 61 -12.18 -16.24 -14.26
C LEU A 61 -13.41 -15.56 -14.88
N ASP A 62 -14.28 -16.33 -15.53
CA ASP A 62 -15.54 -15.82 -16.10
C ASP A 62 -16.54 -15.31 -15.06
N ARG A 63 -16.39 -15.73 -13.79
CA ARG A 63 -17.22 -15.26 -12.69
C ARG A 63 -16.68 -13.99 -12.03
N LEU A 64 -15.52 -13.51 -12.45
CA LEU A 64 -14.93 -12.32 -11.86
C LEU A 64 -15.74 -11.07 -12.21
N PRO A 65 -15.90 -10.16 -11.24
CA PRO A 65 -16.61 -8.92 -11.47
C PRO A 65 -15.82 -8.01 -12.42
N THR A 66 -16.50 -7.43 -13.41
CA THR A 66 -15.90 -6.50 -14.37
C THR A 66 -15.41 -5.20 -13.72
N ASP A 67 -15.96 -4.86 -12.56
CA ASP A 67 -15.67 -3.63 -11.81
C ASP A 67 -14.77 -3.86 -10.58
N GLY A 68 -14.06 -5.01 -10.50
CA GLY A 68 -13.23 -5.38 -9.35
C GLY A 68 -12.21 -4.31 -8.95
N ALA A 69 -11.61 -3.60 -9.93
CA ALA A 69 -10.67 -2.51 -9.66
C ALA A 69 -11.35 -1.25 -9.11
N ALA A 70 -12.57 -0.95 -9.57
CA ALA A 70 -13.32 0.23 -9.15
C ALA A 70 -13.97 0.06 -7.77
N ASN A 71 -14.39 -1.17 -7.45
CA ASN A 71 -15.16 -1.52 -6.27
C ASN A 71 -14.46 -2.56 -5.37
N HIS A 72 -13.12 -2.52 -5.25
CA HIS A 72 -12.41 -3.51 -4.42
C HIS A 72 -12.89 -3.52 -2.95
N ASP A 73 -13.25 -2.37 -2.38
CA ASP A 73 -13.78 -2.28 -1.01
C ASP A 73 -15.08 -3.08 -0.84
N HIS A 74 -15.92 -3.14 -1.88
CA HIS A 74 -17.13 -3.94 -1.88
C HIS A 74 -16.80 -5.44 -1.81
N TYR A 75 -15.79 -5.88 -2.56
CA TYR A 75 -15.39 -7.29 -2.59
C TYR A 75 -14.59 -7.72 -1.35
N LEU A 76 -13.92 -6.77 -0.69
CA LEU A 76 -13.18 -7.03 0.56
C LEU A 76 -14.06 -6.91 1.81
N TYR A 77 -14.98 -5.94 1.85
CA TYR A 77 -15.71 -5.56 3.06
C TYR A 77 -17.25 -5.57 2.91
N GLY A 78 -17.78 -5.93 1.74
CA GLY A 78 -19.21 -6.03 1.47
C GLY A 78 -19.94 -4.69 1.30
N SER A 79 -19.27 -3.56 1.53
CA SER A 79 -19.90 -2.23 1.42
C SER A 79 -19.62 -1.61 0.05
N PRO A 80 -20.65 -1.30 -0.77
CA PRO A 80 -20.44 -0.68 -2.07
C PRO A 80 -19.88 0.74 -1.92
N LYS A 81 -18.85 1.06 -2.70
CA LYS A 81 -18.23 2.39 -2.69
C LYS A 81 -19.15 3.48 -3.27
N GLN A 82 -20.08 3.09 -4.14
CA GLN A 82 -21.09 3.98 -4.70
C GLN A 82 -22.48 3.59 -4.21
N SER A 83 -23.15 4.53 -3.55
CA SER A 83 -24.61 4.51 -3.42
C SER A 83 -25.18 4.93 -4.77
N THR A 84 -25.88 4.04 -5.45
CA THR A 84 -26.79 4.44 -6.53
C THR A 84 -27.87 5.38 -5.98
#